data_AF-A0A0P9EAU0-F1
#
_entry.id   AF-A0A0P9EAU0-F1
#
_cell.length_a   1.000
_cell.length_b   1.000
_cell.length_c   1.000
_cell.angle_alpha   90.00
_cell.angle_beta   90.00
_cell.angle_gamma   90.00
#
_symmetry.space_group_name_H-M   'P 1'
#
loop_
_entity.id
_entity.type
_entity.pdbx_description
1 polymer ?
#
loop_
_entity_poly.entity_id
_entity_poly.type
_entity_poly.pdbx_seq_one_letter_code
_entity_poly.pdbx_strand_id
1 'polypeptide(L)'
;MVLSDREKAFSKVLNSLICPRDQNPLMDFHCSKCGTKYGKVRGVFQFLPEIGDKGKIQEKKRYGMLGRARNLDDIDPHGGFYQRKSLLNKTRVSAVIKGAHIDNHQLILDVGCGSGLPTLSLMKKKDVYVVGLDISDGALEFLQARALEEKLRERLLLFQADAENMPFAANLFDRVISFSSIEHVPNPDRVR
;
A
#
# COMPACT_ATOMS: atom_id res chain seq x y z
N MET A 1 -0.17 -11.52 28.65
CA MET A 1 -1.19 -10.78 27.87
C MET A 1 -1.33 -11.46 26.52
N VAL A 2 -2.55 -11.75 26.08
CA VAL A 2 -2.82 -12.27 24.73
C VAL A 2 -2.84 -11.08 23.77
N LEU A 3 -2.05 -11.12 22.70
CA LEU A 3 -2.08 -10.08 21.66
C LEU A 3 -3.45 -10.05 20.97
N SER A 4 -3.95 -8.85 20.65
CA SER A 4 -5.09 -8.68 19.76
C SER A 4 -4.78 -9.19 18.35
N ASP A 5 -5.81 -9.52 17.57
CA ASP A 5 -5.61 -10.03 16.21
C ASP A 5 -4.94 -9.01 15.29
N ARG A 6 -5.21 -7.72 15.51
CA ARG A 6 -4.48 -6.60 14.88
C ARG A 6 -2.98 -6.65 15.18
N GLU A 7 -2.61 -6.81 16.45
CA GLU A 7 -1.20 -6.85 16.86
C GLU A 7 -0.50 -8.08 16.27
N LYS A 8 -1.14 -9.25 16.29
CA LYS A 8 -0.60 -10.45 15.65
C LYS A 8 -0.35 -10.21 14.16
N ALA A 9 -1.35 -9.69 13.44
CA ALA A 9 -1.26 -9.45 12.01
C ALA A 9 -0.11 -8.48 11.66
N PHE A 10 -0.03 -7.34 12.35
CA PHE A 10 1.00 -6.34 12.06
C PHE A 10 2.38 -6.67 12.60
N SER A 11 2.50 -7.34 13.75
CA SER A 11 3.79 -7.86 14.21
C SER A 11 4.34 -8.92 13.25
N LYS A 12 3.48 -9.77 12.66
CA LYS A 12 3.90 -10.71 11.60
C LYS A 12 4.57 -9.96 10.44
N VAL A 13 3.99 -8.86 9.99
CA VAL A 13 4.55 -8.02 8.91
C VAL A 13 5.88 -7.40 9.33
N LEU A 14 5.91 -6.72 10.48
CA LEU A 14 7.09 -5.96 10.92
C LEU A 14 8.29 -6.87 11.27
N ASN A 15 8.03 -8.10 11.73
CA ASN A 15 9.07 -9.08 12.01
C ASN A 15 9.56 -9.84 10.77
N SER A 16 8.89 -9.68 9.63
CA SER A 16 9.20 -10.38 8.37
C SER A 16 9.70 -9.41 7.29
N LEU A 17 10.27 -8.27 7.70
CA LEU A 17 10.79 -7.28 6.77
C LEU A 17 12.16 -7.69 6.22
N ILE A 18 12.33 -7.48 4.92
CA ILE A 18 13.59 -7.72 4.21
C ILE A 18 14.03 -6.43 3.51
N CYS A 19 15.32 -6.30 3.26
CA CYS A 19 15.89 -5.15 2.56
C CYS A 19 15.52 -5.17 1.07
N PRO A 20 14.84 -4.14 0.54
CA PRO A 20 14.57 -4.02 -0.90
C PRO A 20 15.80 -4.12 -1.81
N ARG A 21 16.99 -3.74 -1.31
CA ARG A 21 18.21 -3.67 -2.14
C ARG A 21 18.89 -5.02 -2.33
N ASP A 22 18.82 -5.89 -1.33
CA ASP A 22 19.63 -7.13 -1.29
C ASP A 22 18.90 -8.35 -0.71
N GLN A 23 17.63 -8.18 -0.33
CA GLN A 23 16.72 -9.20 0.20
C GLN A 23 17.15 -9.81 1.55
N ASN A 24 18.07 -9.19 2.29
CA ASN A 24 18.47 -9.68 3.62
C ASN A 24 17.44 -9.28 4.68
N PRO A 25 17.22 -10.13 5.70
CA PRO A 25 16.39 -9.78 6.84
C PRO A 25 16.84 -8.47 7.50
N LEU A 26 15.86 -7.69 7.95
CA LEU A 26 16.12 -6.46 8.68
C LEU A 26 16.04 -6.70 10.18
N MET A 27 16.94 -6.07 10.92
CA MET A 27 16.86 -5.94 12.37
C MET A 27 16.62 -4.48 12.69
N ASP A 28 15.52 -4.16 13.37
CA ASP A 28 15.16 -2.77 13.74
C ASP A 28 15.25 -1.78 12.56
N PHE A 29 14.71 -2.18 11.40
CA PHE A 29 14.74 -1.40 10.16
C PHE A 29 16.15 -1.15 9.58
N HIS A 30 17.16 -1.92 10.00
CA HIS A 30 18.53 -1.82 9.51
C HIS A 30 18.95 -3.11 8.78
N CYS A 31 19.52 -2.96 7.59
CA CYS A 31 20.14 -4.08 6.86
C CYS A 31 21.62 -4.19 7.23
N SER A 32 22.02 -5.33 7.80
CA SER A 32 23.41 -5.61 8.17
C SER A 32 24.33 -5.81 6.96
N LYS A 33 23.79 -6.12 5.77
CA LYS A 33 24.58 -6.38 4.56
C LYS A 33 24.92 -5.10 3.80
N CYS A 34 23.92 -4.33 3.36
CA CYS A 34 24.16 -3.08 2.63
C CYS A 34 24.27 -1.83 3.53
N GLY A 35 24.04 -1.96 4.84
CA GLY A 35 24.10 -0.85 5.81
C GLY A 35 22.97 0.17 5.68
N THR A 36 21.98 -0.08 4.81
CA THR A 36 20.86 0.85 4.63
C THR A 36 19.96 0.83 5.87
N LYS A 37 19.63 2.02 6.36
CA LYS A 37 18.67 2.24 7.44
C LYS A 37 17.36 2.73 6.86
N TYR A 38 16.29 2.05 7.21
CA TYR A 38 14.92 2.41 6.87
C TYR A 38 14.26 3.06 8.08
N GLY A 39 13.13 3.70 7.86
CA GLY A 39 12.47 4.43 8.93
C GLY A 39 10.98 4.60 8.70
N LYS A 40 10.38 5.42 9.55
CA LYS A 40 8.96 5.75 9.47
C LYS A 40 8.80 7.26 9.56
N VAL A 41 8.13 7.84 8.57
CA VAL A 41 7.84 9.27 8.51
C VAL A 41 6.33 9.43 8.47
N ARG A 42 5.77 10.21 9.40
CA ARG A 42 4.32 10.50 9.47
C ARG A 42 3.43 9.26 9.35
N GLY A 43 3.79 8.19 10.06
CA GLY A 43 2.98 6.97 10.05
C GLY A 43 3.21 6.04 8.85
N VAL A 44 4.01 6.42 7.85
CA VAL A 44 4.33 5.64 6.64
C VAL A 44 5.77 5.11 6.73
N PHE A 45 5.94 3.81 6.57
CA PHE A 45 7.26 3.17 6.52
C PHE A 45 7.97 3.48 5.19
N GLN A 46 9.21 3.94 5.25
CA GLN A 46 9.96 4.43 4.09
C GLN A 46 10.99 3.38 3.66
N PHE A 47 10.70 2.72 2.55
CA PHE A 47 11.48 1.61 1.99
C PHE A 47 11.89 1.82 0.53
N LEU A 48 11.54 2.97 -0.04
CA LEU A 48 11.81 3.29 -1.43
C LEU A 48 13.29 3.66 -1.62
N PRO A 49 14.07 2.88 -2.39
CA PRO A 49 15.42 3.29 -2.79
C PRO A 49 15.35 4.41 -3.84
N GLU A 50 16.52 4.89 -4.28
CA GLU A 50 16.56 5.76 -5.46
C GLU A 50 15.98 5.03 -6.67
N ILE A 51 15.00 5.64 -7.32
CA ILE A 51 14.37 5.13 -8.54
C ILE A 51 15.12 5.69 -9.74
N GLY A 52 15.69 4.81 -10.57
CA GLY A 52 16.28 5.19 -11.87
C GLY A 52 15.29 5.17 -13.04
N ASP A 53 14.16 4.47 -12.91
CA ASP A 53 13.16 4.33 -13.96
C ASP A 53 12.35 5.64 -14.19
N LYS A 54 12.38 6.16 -15.41
CA LYS A 54 11.73 7.44 -15.76
C LYS A 54 10.21 7.39 -15.65
N GLY A 55 9.58 6.25 -15.96
CA GLY A 55 8.14 6.06 -15.87
C GLY A 55 7.68 6.13 -14.42
N LYS A 56 8.35 5.38 -13.53
CA LYS A 56 8.09 5.41 -12.08
C LYS A 56 8.35 6.78 -11.46
N ILE A 57 9.39 7.49 -11.89
CA ILE A 57 9.64 8.88 -11.45
C ILE A 57 8.46 9.79 -11.84
N GLN A 58 7.97 9.67 -13.07
CA GLN A 58 6.83 10.46 -13.54
C GLN A 58 5.56 10.12 -12.76
N GLU A 59 5.32 8.85 -12.50
CA GLU A 59 4.19 8.37 -11.72
C GLU A 59 4.23 8.86 -10.27
N LYS A 60 5.38 8.71 -9.58
CA LYS A 60 5.58 9.26 -8.23
C LYS A 60 5.28 10.76 -8.20
N LYS A 61 5.72 11.54 -9.19
CA LYS A 61 5.44 12.97 -9.27
C LYS A 61 3.96 13.26 -9.46
N ARG A 62 3.29 12.53 -10.36
CA ARG A 62 1.85 12.69 -10.64
C ARG A 62 1.01 12.47 -9.37
N TYR A 63 1.30 11.41 -8.63
CA TYR A 63 0.57 11.07 -7.41
C TYR A 63 1.07 11.84 -6.17
N GLY A 64 2.29 12.36 -6.18
CA GLY A 64 2.86 13.15 -5.07
C GLY A 64 2.08 14.43 -4.77
N MET A 65 1.37 14.98 -5.76
CA MET A 65 0.50 16.14 -5.59
C MET A 65 -0.67 15.89 -4.62
N LEU A 66 -1.06 14.62 -4.42
CA LEU A 66 -2.11 14.21 -3.49
C LEU A 66 -1.82 14.58 -2.04
N GLY A 67 -0.54 14.67 -1.63
CA GLY A 67 -0.19 14.94 -0.22
C GLY A 67 -0.68 16.30 0.28
N ARG A 68 -1.07 17.20 -0.63
CA ARG A 68 -1.63 18.53 -0.29
C ARG A 68 -3.16 18.58 -0.38
N ALA A 69 -3.79 17.52 -0.85
CA ALA A 69 -5.22 17.43 -1.06
C ALA A 69 -5.93 16.96 0.21
N ARG A 70 -7.09 17.54 0.49
CA ARG A 70 -8.02 17.04 1.53
C ARG A 70 -9.11 16.18 0.90
N ASN A 71 -9.51 16.51 -0.32
CA ASN A 71 -10.50 15.77 -1.10
C ASN A 71 -9.99 15.48 -2.51
N LEU A 72 -10.60 14.49 -3.18
CA LEU A 72 -10.26 14.19 -4.58
C LEU A 72 -10.51 15.38 -5.50
N ASP A 73 -11.51 16.20 -5.22
CA ASP A 73 -11.84 17.37 -6.04
C ASP A 73 -10.75 18.45 -5.97
N ASP A 74 -9.88 18.45 -4.94
CA ASP A 74 -8.76 19.40 -4.85
C ASP A 74 -7.68 19.14 -5.91
N ILE A 75 -7.63 17.91 -6.45
CA ILE A 75 -6.59 17.42 -7.38
C ILE A 75 -7.17 16.83 -8.66
N ASP A 76 -8.48 16.64 -8.73
CA ASP A 76 -9.26 16.27 -9.91
C ASP A 76 -10.52 17.15 -10.02
N PRO A 77 -10.38 18.50 -10.05
CA PRO A 77 -11.50 19.44 -9.95
C PRO A 77 -12.48 19.35 -11.13
N HIS A 78 -12.07 18.71 -12.23
CA HIS A 78 -12.91 18.50 -13.42
C HIS A 78 -13.48 17.07 -13.51
N GLY A 79 -13.35 16.25 -12.46
CA GLY A 79 -14.00 14.96 -12.39
C GLY A 79 -13.49 13.92 -13.39
N GLY A 80 -12.22 14.00 -13.76
CA GLY A 80 -11.63 13.16 -14.79
C GLY A 80 -11.21 11.79 -14.28
N PHE A 81 -10.05 11.72 -13.64
CA PHE A 81 -9.33 10.46 -13.41
C PHE A 81 -9.83 9.69 -12.17
N TYR A 82 -10.02 10.36 -11.04
CA TYR A 82 -10.43 9.73 -9.79
C TYR A 82 -11.95 9.61 -9.66
N GLN A 83 -12.73 10.56 -10.19
CA GLN A 83 -14.20 10.43 -10.20
C GLN A 83 -14.65 9.23 -11.05
N ARG A 84 -14.05 9.01 -12.23
CA ARG A 84 -14.32 7.79 -13.02
C ARG A 84 -13.97 6.51 -12.27
N LYS A 85 -12.82 6.48 -11.59
CA LYS A 85 -12.44 5.34 -10.72
C LYS A 85 -13.45 5.14 -9.59
N SER A 86 -14.00 6.22 -9.02
CA SER A 86 -15.02 6.18 -7.97
C SER A 86 -16.33 5.52 -8.43
N LEU A 87 -16.80 5.84 -9.65
CA LEU A 87 -18.04 5.26 -10.21
C LEU A 87 -17.95 3.74 -10.35
N LEU A 88 -16.81 3.23 -10.82
CA LEU A 88 -16.59 1.78 -10.97
C LEU A 88 -16.12 1.12 -9.67
N ASN A 89 -15.76 1.89 -8.65
CA ASN A 89 -15.11 1.40 -7.44
C ASN A 89 -15.93 0.30 -6.75
N LYS A 90 -17.23 0.55 -6.55
CA LYS A 90 -18.12 -0.40 -5.86
C LYS A 90 -18.14 -1.77 -6.56
N THR A 91 -18.25 -1.77 -7.88
CA THR A 91 -18.31 -2.98 -8.72
C THR A 91 -16.96 -3.70 -8.72
N ARG A 92 -15.86 -2.96 -8.93
CA ARG A 92 -14.50 -3.53 -8.92
C ARG A 92 -14.16 -4.17 -7.58
N VAL A 93 -14.45 -3.48 -6.48
CA VAL A 93 -14.21 -4.00 -5.12
C VAL A 93 -15.04 -5.24 -4.86
N SER A 94 -16.32 -5.27 -5.23
CA SER A 94 -17.14 -6.48 -5.10
C SER A 94 -16.60 -7.65 -5.92
N ALA A 95 -16.15 -7.38 -7.16
CA ALA A 95 -15.55 -8.40 -8.02
C ALA A 95 -14.24 -8.95 -7.42
N VAL A 96 -13.36 -8.09 -6.89
CA VAL A 96 -12.12 -8.51 -6.23
C VAL A 96 -12.41 -9.31 -4.96
N ILE A 97 -13.34 -8.87 -4.12
CA ILE A 97 -13.74 -9.63 -2.92
C ILE A 97 -14.16 -11.05 -3.29
N LYS A 98 -14.98 -11.20 -4.34
CA LYS A 98 -15.46 -12.51 -4.80
C LYS A 98 -14.34 -13.33 -5.44
N GLY A 99 -13.63 -12.76 -6.41
CA GLY A 99 -12.63 -13.46 -7.22
C GLY A 99 -11.38 -13.85 -6.45
N ALA A 100 -10.95 -13.01 -5.49
CA ALA A 100 -9.83 -13.32 -4.61
C ALA A 100 -10.26 -14.04 -3.33
N HIS A 101 -11.53 -14.41 -3.16
CA HIS A 101 -12.03 -15.08 -1.96
C HIS A 101 -11.60 -14.37 -0.66
N ILE A 102 -11.90 -13.07 -0.58
CA ILE A 102 -11.55 -12.24 0.58
C ILE A 102 -12.59 -12.42 1.67
N ASP A 103 -12.12 -12.84 2.84
CA ASP A 103 -12.90 -13.04 4.05
C ASP A 103 -12.37 -12.20 5.21
N ASN A 104 -13.16 -12.13 6.28
CA ASN A 104 -12.81 -11.35 7.47
C ASN A 104 -11.55 -11.93 8.15
N HIS A 105 -10.88 -11.06 8.89
CA HIS A 105 -9.66 -11.30 9.66
C HIS A 105 -8.43 -11.70 8.82
N GLN A 106 -8.48 -11.55 7.50
CA GLN A 106 -7.33 -11.77 6.62
C GLN A 106 -6.38 -10.57 6.63
N LEU A 107 -5.10 -10.87 6.47
CA LEU A 107 -4.02 -9.93 6.21
C LEU A 107 -3.79 -9.80 4.70
N ILE A 108 -4.05 -8.62 4.15
CA ILE A 108 -4.05 -8.36 2.72
C ILE A 108 -2.95 -7.36 2.36
N LEU A 109 -2.21 -7.64 1.29
CA LEU A 109 -1.34 -6.66 0.63
C LEU A 109 -2.07 -6.03 -0.55
N ASP A 110 -2.15 -4.70 -0.57
CA ASP A 110 -2.61 -3.91 -1.71
C ASP A 110 -1.41 -3.25 -2.41
N VAL A 111 -1.04 -3.78 -3.58
CA VAL A 111 0.15 -3.36 -4.35
C VAL A 111 -0.22 -2.21 -5.28
N GLY A 112 0.46 -1.08 -5.09
CA GLY A 112 0.16 0.19 -5.75
C GLY A 112 -1.16 0.75 -5.26
N CYS A 113 -1.34 0.87 -3.94
CA CYS A 113 -2.63 1.24 -3.34
C CYS A 113 -3.09 2.67 -3.70
N GLY A 114 -2.18 3.54 -4.17
CA GLY A 114 -2.46 4.90 -4.59
C GLY A 114 -3.19 5.71 -3.52
N SER A 115 -4.21 6.48 -3.93
CA SER A 115 -5.09 7.23 -3.01
C SER A 115 -6.02 6.34 -2.17
N GLY A 116 -6.02 5.03 -2.43
CA GLY A 116 -6.70 3.98 -1.68
C GLY A 116 -8.22 4.02 -1.67
N LEU A 117 -8.86 4.64 -2.68
CA LEU A 117 -10.33 4.58 -2.81
C LEU A 117 -10.88 3.14 -2.84
N PRO A 118 -10.26 2.19 -3.57
CA PRO A 118 -10.70 0.80 -3.52
C PRO A 118 -10.34 0.12 -2.21
N THR A 119 -9.16 0.40 -1.67
CA THR A 119 -8.66 -0.11 -0.38
C THR A 119 -9.62 0.21 0.76
N LEU A 120 -10.02 1.48 0.90
CA LEU A 120 -10.97 1.91 1.92
C LEU A 120 -12.34 1.30 1.69
N SER A 121 -12.80 1.21 0.44
CA SER A 121 -14.07 0.56 0.13
C SER A 121 -14.07 -0.94 0.43
N LEU A 122 -12.93 -1.64 0.28
CA LEU A 122 -12.77 -3.02 0.68
C LEU A 122 -12.87 -3.14 2.21
N MET A 123 -12.12 -2.31 2.94
CA MET A 123 -12.08 -2.30 4.40
C MET A 123 -13.43 -1.95 5.04
N LYS A 124 -14.31 -1.20 4.35
CA LYS A 124 -15.70 -0.97 4.81
C LYS A 124 -16.61 -2.18 4.65
N LYS A 125 -16.33 -3.04 3.68
CA LYS A 125 -17.14 -4.24 3.37
C LYS A 125 -16.68 -5.49 4.11
N LYS A 126 -15.40 -5.55 4.49
CA LYS A 126 -14.75 -6.70 5.12
C LYS A 126 -13.91 -6.24 6.29
N ASP A 127 -13.96 -7.01 7.39
CA ASP A 127 -13.14 -6.75 8.56
C ASP A 127 -11.74 -7.36 8.37
N VAL A 128 -10.92 -6.71 7.54
CA VAL A 128 -9.59 -7.17 7.16
C VAL A 128 -8.52 -6.21 7.65
N TYR A 129 -7.28 -6.72 7.74
CA TYR A 129 -6.08 -5.92 7.98
C TYR A 129 -5.36 -5.70 6.65
N VAL A 130 -5.06 -4.45 6.33
CA VAL A 130 -4.47 -4.10 5.04
C VAL A 130 -3.08 -3.51 5.22
N VAL A 131 -2.14 -3.98 4.40
CA VAL A 131 -0.86 -3.34 4.14
C VAL A 131 -0.93 -2.72 2.76
N GLY A 132 -0.90 -1.39 2.68
CA GLY A 132 -0.83 -0.65 1.43
C GLY A 132 0.62 -0.36 1.05
N LEU A 133 1.00 -0.67 -0.19
CA LEU A 133 2.31 -0.37 -0.74
C LEU A 133 2.16 0.56 -1.95
N ASP A 134 2.91 1.66 -1.98
CA ASP A 134 2.97 2.55 -3.15
C ASP A 134 4.31 3.28 -3.24
N ILE A 135 4.73 3.71 -4.42
CA ILE A 135 5.95 4.52 -4.59
C ILE A 135 5.73 5.99 -4.19
N SER A 136 4.47 6.46 -4.20
CA SER A 136 4.09 7.83 -3.93
C SER A 136 3.81 8.07 -2.45
N ASP A 137 4.68 8.85 -1.83
CA ASP A 137 4.48 9.44 -0.49
C ASP A 137 3.18 10.24 -0.40
N GLY A 138 2.91 11.13 -1.36
CA GLY A 138 1.71 11.96 -1.35
C GLY A 138 0.42 11.14 -1.43
N ALA A 139 0.41 10.03 -2.17
CA ALA A 139 -0.75 9.14 -2.24
C ALA A 139 -1.00 8.40 -0.91
N LEU A 140 0.07 7.93 -0.28
CA LEU A 140 0.01 7.27 1.03
C LEU A 140 -0.42 8.24 2.14
N GLU A 141 0.06 9.49 2.12
CA GLU A 141 -0.38 10.54 3.04
C GLU A 141 -1.89 10.80 2.89
N PHE A 142 -2.38 10.93 1.65
CA PHE A 142 -3.80 11.11 1.37
C PHE A 142 -4.65 9.92 1.87
N LEU A 143 -4.25 8.69 1.52
CA LEU A 143 -4.91 7.47 1.97
C LEU A 143 -4.95 7.41 3.51
N GLN A 144 -3.86 7.77 4.18
CA GLN A 144 -3.79 7.77 5.63
C GLN A 144 -4.80 8.75 6.26
N ALA A 145 -4.88 9.97 5.73
CA ALA A 145 -5.82 10.98 6.21
C ALA A 145 -7.27 10.51 6.05
N ARG A 146 -7.62 9.97 4.87
CA ARG A 146 -8.94 9.41 4.59
C ARG A 146 -9.27 8.22 5.50
N ALA A 147 -8.30 7.33 5.74
CA ALA A 147 -8.49 6.21 6.65
C ALA A 147 -8.76 6.67 8.10
N LEU A 148 -8.17 7.79 8.52
CA LEU A 148 -8.42 8.38 9.83
C LEU A 148 -9.84 8.93 9.94
N GLU A 149 -10.27 9.74 8.96
CA GLU A 149 -11.63 10.29 8.88
C GLU A 149 -12.70 9.19 8.89
N GLU A 150 -12.43 8.09 8.21
CA GLU A 150 -13.36 6.96 8.08
C GLU A 150 -13.24 5.93 9.22
N LYS A 151 -12.40 6.18 10.24
CA LYS A 151 -12.14 5.29 11.39
C LYS A 151 -11.62 3.89 11.00
N LEU A 152 -10.86 3.83 9.90
CA LEU A 152 -10.25 2.62 9.36
C LEU A 152 -8.74 2.53 9.64
N ARG A 153 -8.13 3.63 10.13
CA ARG A 153 -6.68 3.78 10.31
C ARG A 153 -6.04 2.65 11.12
N GLU A 154 -6.73 2.10 12.12
CA GLU A 154 -6.17 1.04 12.97
C GLU A 154 -5.99 -0.31 12.24
N ARG A 155 -6.69 -0.51 11.11
CA ARG A 155 -6.59 -1.72 10.29
C ARG A 155 -5.71 -1.52 9.06
N LEU A 156 -4.90 -0.45 9.03
CA LEU A 156 -4.06 -0.09 7.89
C LEU A 156 -2.59 0.14 8.29
N LEU A 157 -1.66 -0.51 7.59
CA LEU A 157 -0.24 -0.12 7.54
C LEU A 157 0.11 0.36 6.14
N LEU A 158 1.03 1.32 6.06
CA LEU A 158 1.43 1.95 4.80
C LEU A 158 2.94 1.89 4.63
N PHE A 159 3.38 1.44 3.46
CA PHE A 159 4.77 1.30 3.08
C PHE A 159 5.01 2.06 1.78
N GLN A 160 5.91 3.03 1.81
CA GLN A 160 6.47 3.61 0.60
C GLN A 160 7.56 2.68 0.07
N ALA A 161 7.29 1.97 -1.03
CA ALA A 161 8.23 1.00 -1.60
C ALA A 161 7.93 0.73 -3.08
N ASP A 162 8.90 0.15 -3.77
CA ASP A 162 8.75 -0.33 -5.14
C ASP A 162 8.14 -1.73 -5.16
N ALA A 163 7.08 -1.93 -5.95
CA ALA A 163 6.41 -3.22 -6.09
C ALA A 163 7.33 -4.32 -6.69
N GLU A 164 8.38 -3.95 -7.43
CA GLU A 164 9.34 -4.92 -7.95
C GLU A 164 10.39 -5.34 -6.90
N ASN A 165 10.51 -4.61 -5.79
CA ASN A 165 11.48 -4.84 -4.72
C ASN A 165 10.82 -4.60 -3.35
N MET A 166 9.79 -5.39 -3.04
CA MET A 166 8.99 -5.20 -1.82
C MET A 166 9.79 -5.53 -0.55
N PRO A 167 9.54 -4.82 0.57
CA PRO A 167 10.26 -5.03 1.83
C PRO A 167 9.68 -6.20 2.65
N PHE A 168 9.04 -7.19 2.02
CA PHE A 168 8.34 -8.28 2.70
C PHE A 168 8.93 -9.64 2.33
N ALA A 169 9.12 -10.51 3.31
CA ALA A 169 9.39 -11.91 3.05
C ALA A 169 8.19 -12.59 2.36
N ALA A 170 8.48 -13.65 1.60
CA ALA A 170 7.47 -14.45 0.92
C ALA A 170 6.46 -15.08 1.90
N ASN A 171 5.26 -15.41 1.40
CA ASN A 171 4.20 -16.13 2.12
C ASN A 171 3.68 -15.43 3.40
N LEU A 172 3.73 -14.10 3.42
CA LEU A 172 3.29 -13.30 4.56
C LEU A 172 1.78 -13.03 4.57
N PHE A 173 1.20 -12.77 3.40
CA PHE A 173 -0.17 -12.29 3.23
C PHE A 173 -1.13 -13.43 2.88
N ASP A 174 -2.36 -13.36 3.39
CA ASP A 174 -3.41 -14.29 2.99
C ASP A 174 -3.85 -14.03 1.56
N ARG A 175 -3.87 -12.76 1.15
CA ARG A 175 -4.19 -12.31 -0.21
C ARG A 175 -3.30 -11.15 -0.63
N VAL A 176 -2.99 -11.11 -1.92
CA VAL A 176 -2.38 -9.97 -2.59
C VAL A 176 -3.35 -9.47 -3.64
N ILE A 177 -3.64 -8.17 -3.63
CA ILE A 177 -4.52 -7.51 -4.58
C ILE A 177 -3.81 -6.32 -5.22
N SER A 178 -4.26 -5.95 -6.41
CA SER A 178 -3.89 -4.68 -7.05
C SER A 178 -5.10 -4.20 -7.83
N PHE A 179 -5.53 -2.97 -7.57
CA PHE A 179 -6.73 -2.44 -8.21
C PHE A 179 -6.47 -1.73 -9.52
N SER A 180 -5.32 -1.09 -9.76
CA SER A 180 -5.07 -0.33 -11.00
C SER A 180 -3.57 -0.04 -11.21
N SER A 181 -2.71 -1.00 -10.87
CA SER A 181 -1.26 -0.76 -10.79
C SER A 181 -0.44 -1.78 -11.57
N ILE A 182 -0.95 -3.00 -11.79
CA ILE A 182 -0.28 -4.03 -12.61
C ILE A 182 -0.05 -3.53 -14.04
N GLU A 183 -0.96 -2.72 -14.59
CA GLU A 183 -0.83 -2.13 -15.94
C GLU A 183 0.33 -1.14 -16.11
N HIS A 184 0.98 -0.71 -15.02
CA HIS A 184 2.04 0.30 -15.02
C HIS A 184 3.40 -0.22 -14.56
N VAL A 185 3.49 -1.50 -14.15
CA VAL A 185 4.76 -2.11 -13.74
C VAL A 185 5.56 -2.49 -14.99
N PRO A 186 6.82 -2.03 -15.15
CA PRO A 186 7.63 -2.36 -16.32
C PRO A 186 7.89 -3.86 -16.48
N ASN A 187 8.04 -4.61 -15.38
CA ASN A 187 8.22 -6.06 -15.39
C ASN A 187 7.19 -6.75 -14.47
N PRO A 188 5.95 -7.02 -14.94
CA PRO A 188 4.89 -7.57 -14.10
C PRO A 188 5.23 -8.95 -13.52
N ASP A 189 6.02 -9.76 -14.22
CA ASP A 189 6.47 -11.09 -13.77
C ASP A 189 7.36 -11.03 -12.51
N ARG A 190 7.86 -9.86 -12.14
CA ARG A 190 8.67 -9.67 -10.92
C ARG A 190 7.84 -9.33 -9.68
N VAL A 191 6.56 -9.00 -9.85
CA VAL A 191 5.64 -8.76 -8.72
C VAL A 191 5.20 -10.13 -8.20
N ARG A 192 5.80 -10.56 -7.09
CA ARG A 192 5.62 -11.89 -6.49
C ARG A 192 5.58 -11.82 -4.97
#